data_AF-A0A1D2JC02-F1
#
_entry.id   AF-A0A1D2JC02-F1
#
_cell.length_a   1.000
_cell.length_b   1.000
_cell.length_c   1.000
_cell.angle_alpha   90.00
_cell.angle_beta   90.00
_cell.angle_gamma   90.00
#
_symmetry.space_group_name_H-M   'P 1'
#
loop_
_entity.id
_entity.type
_entity.pdbx_description
1 polymer ?
#
loop_
_entity_poly.entity_id
_entity_poly.type
_entity_poly.pdbx_seq_one_letter_code
_entity_poly.pdbx_strand_id
1 'polypeptide(L)'
;MHGYALAEMRELFIFYLRLILRTLGALIVLLTVSSVMHKRLVNYSFAAAAAAAAAQGSGLPLLSSSKSKACHRSIERGRFDDSVPPIHFKPQTSRVKICCPTWDLSQSRALETLLQGLGLTVPIPAFSAANVVVNPVDIYRCYVADVVKQAAECGEDITFNAIERTQVLAHGDVVLIVARLRLKGDSIGQLFALPLISCPSSKSVFIPIHFNETILPRLILTYIFDRRHLYGQDMFTGLRDAKNEAAGRKKVIVEFSSPNIAKEFHAGHLRTTIICAYISNLYGNMGWDVLKINYLGDWGKQFGLLAVGWQKFGSEELFQKEPQKHLLDVYAKINSLFNPEKEASKNARENGEDTSEIESKGIYAERNAFFKKMEDREPEALRLWKRFRDISIERYISTYARLNIAFDEYSGESAVRPETVEKVERILKEKGIYEENQGLWIIDFKKH
;
A
#
# COMPACT_ATOMS: atom_id res chain seq x y z
N MET A 1 -44.25 8.05 18.30
CA MET A 1 -42.80 8.22 18.09
C MET A 1 -42.01 6.90 17.95
N HIS A 2 -42.62 5.73 17.73
CA HIS A 2 -41.90 4.45 17.56
C HIS A 2 -41.88 3.88 16.12
N GLY A 3 -42.65 4.46 15.18
CA GLY A 3 -42.72 3.98 13.79
C GLY A 3 -41.61 4.52 12.87
N TYR A 4 -41.07 5.71 13.15
CA TYR A 4 -40.07 6.36 12.28
C TYR A 4 -38.66 5.77 12.44
N ALA A 5 -38.25 5.36 13.64
CA ALA A 5 -36.94 4.75 13.89
C ALA A 5 -36.77 3.36 13.25
N LEU A 6 -37.87 2.60 13.09
CA LEU A 6 -37.86 1.28 12.45
C LEU A 6 -37.74 1.37 10.92
N ALA A 7 -38.25 2.44 10.30
CA ALA A 7 -38.11 2.68 8.87
C ALA A 7 -36.67 3.08 8.51
N GLU A 8 -36.04 3.96 9.29
CA GLU A 8 -34.64 4.37 9.09
C GLU A 8 -33.65 3.21 9.31
N MET A 9 -33.88 2.35 10.32
CA MET A 9 -33.04 1.16 10.50
C MET A 9 -33.17 0.15 9.35
N ARG A 10 -34.34 0.05 8.73
CA ARG A 10 -34.55 -0.82 7.56
C ARG A 10 -33.79 -0.32 6.33
N GLU A 11 -33.82 0.99 6.09
CA GLU A 11 -33.08 1.61 4.98
C GLU A 11 -31.56 1.54 5.19
N LEU A 12 -31.07 1.73 6.42
CA LEU A 12 -29.66 1.53 6.78
C LEU A 12 -29.23 0.06 6.59
N PHE A 13 -30.07 -0.90 6.97
CA PHE A 13 -29.78 -2.32 6.78
C PHE A 13 -29.74 -2.69 5.28
N ILE A 14 -30.67 -2.18 4.47
CA ILE A 14 -30.69 -2.38 3.02
C ILE A 14 -29.45 -1.75 2.36
N PHE A 15 -29.03 -0.57 2.82
CA PHE A 15 -27.82 0.11 2.34
C PHE A 15 -26.55 -0.72 2.64
N TYR A 16 -26.41 -1.22 3.87
CA TYR A 16 -25.29 -2.08 4.25
C TYR A 16 -25.29 -3.41 3.49
N LEU A 17 -26.46 -4.03 3.29
CA LEU A 17 -26.58 -5.27 2.53
C LEU A 17 -26.19 -5.07 1.06
N ARG A 18 -26.57 -3.95 0.45
CA ARG A 18 -26.16 -3.58 -0.93
C ARG A 18 -24.67 -3.30 -1.03
N LEU A 19 -24.06 -2.67 -0.01
CA LEU A 19 -22.62 -2.43 0.04
C LEU A 19 -21.84 -3.76 0.16
N ILE A 20 -22.29 -4.65 1.04
CA ILE A 20 -21.72 -5.99 1.23
C ILE A 20 -21.82 -6.80 -0.06
N LEU A 21 -22.98 -6.83 -0.72
CA LEU A 21 -23.19 -7.52 -2.00
C LEU A 21 -22.33 -6.95 -3.13
N ARG A 22 -22.12 -5.62 -3.19
CA ARG A 22 -21.21 -5.01 -4.16
C ARG A 22 -19.75 -5.37 -3.89
N THR A 23 -19.33 -5.41 -2.62
CA THR A 23 -17.96 -5.83 -2.27
C THR A 23 -17.72 -7.33 -2.50
N LEU A 24 -18.71 -8.18 -2.25
CA LEU A 24 -18.67 -9.61 -2.58
C LEU A 24 -18.66 -9.85 -4.09
N GLY A 25 -19.45 -9.09 -4.86
CA GLY A 25 -19.42 -9.11 -6.32
C GLY A 25 -18.06 -8.73 -6.89
N ALA A 26 -17.45 -7.66 -6.36
CA ALA A 26 -16.09 -7.25 -6.75
C ALA A 26 -15.04 -8.30 -6.37
N LEU A 27 -15.19 -8.96 -5.21
CA LEU A 27 -14.31 -10.03 -4.76
C LEU A 27 -14.45 -11.29 -5.63
N ILE A 28 -15.67 -11.66 -6.03
CA ILE A 28 -15.93 -12.78 -6.94
C ILE A 28 -15.34 -12.51 -8.32
N VAL A 29 -15.45 -11.29 -8.84
CA VAL A 29 -14.81 -10.87 -10.10
C VAL A 29 -13.29 -10.89 -9.98
N LEU A 30 -12.71 -10.41 -8.88
CA LEU A 30 -11.26 -10.50 -8.64
C LEU A 30 -10.78 -11.96 -8.53
N LEU A 31 -11.55 -12.84 -7.89
CA LEU A 31 -11.23 -14.25 -7.75
C LEU A 31 -11.40 -15.02 -9.07
N THR A 32 -12.39 -14.67 -9.90
CA THR A 32 -12.54 -15.27 -11.24
C THR A 32 -11.49 -14.75 -12.22
N VAL A 33 -11.15 -13.46 -12.20
CA VAL A 33 -10.04 -12.90 -12.97
C VAL A 33 -8.71 -13.50 -12.53
N SER A 34 -8.49 -13.68 -11.23
CA SER A 34 -7.30 -14.35 -10.69
C SER A 34 -7.24 -15.83 -11.08
N SER A 35 -8.35 -16.58 -11.03
CA SER A 35 -8.41 -17.99 -11.45
C SER A 35 -8.18 -18.16 -12.97
N VAL A 36 -8.72 -17.26 -13.80
CA VAL A 36 -8.50 -17.26 -15.25
C VAL A 36 -7.06 -16.84 -15.60
N MET A 37 -6.52 -15.82 -14.91
CA MET A 37 -5.11 -15.41 -15.04
C MET A 37 -4.15 -16.50 -14.59
N HIS A 38 -4.45 -17.20 -13.49
CA HIS A 38 -3.63 -18.29 -12.98
C HIS A 38 -3.65 -19.51 -13.92
N LYS A 39 -4.81 -19.89 -14.46
CA LYS A 39 -4.91 -20.93 -15.50
C LYS A 39 -4.13 -20.57 -16.78
N ARG A 40 -4.17 -19.29 -17.19
CA ARG A 40 -3.40 -18.81 -18.35
C ARG A 40 -1.89 -18.78 -18.05
N LEU A 41 -1.46 -18.26 -16.90
CA LEU A 41 -0.05 -18.21 -16.47
C LEU A 41 0.56 -19.60 -16.29
N VAL A 42 -0.20 -20.56 -15.76
CA VAL A 42 0.25 -21.95 -15.65
C VAL A 42 0.41 -22.56 -17.05
N ASN A 43 -0.54 -22.36 -17.97
CA ASN A 43 -0.41 -22.86 -19.34
C ASN A 43 0.73 -22.20 -20.13
N TYR A 44 0.98 -20.90 -19.94
CA TYR A 44 2.13 -20.21 -20.54
C TYR A 44 3.47 -20.64 -19.93
N SER A 45 3.51 -20.91 -18.62
CA SER A 45 4.72 -21.42 -17.94
C SER A 45 5.04 -22.85 -18.36
N PHE A 46 4.03 -23.69 -18.59
CA PHE A 46 4.22 -25.04 -19.14
C PHE A 46 4.66 -25.00 -20.61
N ALA A 47 4.10 -24.10 -21.43
CA ALA A 47 4.53 -23.92 -22.81
C ALA A 47 5.97 -23.36 -22.91
N ALA A 48 6.33 -22.41 -22.06
CA ALA A 48 7.68 -21.86 -21.98
C ALA A 48 8.70 -22.87 -21.42
N ALA A 49 8.32 -23.66 -20.42
CA ALA A 49 9.16 -24.73 -19.88
C ALA A 49 9.34 -25.88 -20.87
N ALA A 50 8.29 -26.24 -21.63
CA ALA A 50 8.38 -27.24 -22.71
C ALA A 50 9.24 -26.75 -23.88
N ALA A 51 9.13 -25.46 -24.26
CA ALA A 51 9.98 -24.85 -25.27
C ALA A 51 11.45 -24.75 -24.81
N ALA A 52 11.69 -24.44 -23.53
CA ALA A 52 13.04 -24.42 -22.95
C ALA A 52 13.65 -25.82 -22.82
N ALA A 53 12.87 -26.83 -22.45
CA ALA A 53 13.30 -28.23 -22.38
C ALA A 53 13.52 -28.87 -23.77
N ALA A 54 12.81 -28.41 -24.80
CA ALA A 54 13.07 -28.80 -26.19
C ALA A 54 14.34 -28.15 -26.76
N ALA A 55 14.69 -26.94 -26.30
CA ALA A 55 15.91 -26.22 -26.71
C ALA A 55 17.18 -26.69 -25.98
N GLN A 56 17.03 -27.29 -24.80
CA GLN A 56 18.13 -27.82 -23.98
C GLN A 56 17.90 -29.31 -23.79
N GLY A 57 18.51 -30.15 -24.62
CA GLY A 57 18.38 -31.61 -24.59
C GLY A 57 18.95 -32.28 -23.34
N SER A 58 18.39 -31.99 -22.16
CA SER A 58 18.78 -32.55 -20.87
C SER A 58 17.54 -32.88 -20.05
N GLY A 59 17.34 -34.18 -19.77
CA GLY A 59 16.25 -34.67 -18.93
C GLY A 59 16.43 -34.30 -17.46
N LEU A 60 15.41 -33.69 -16.86
CA LEU A 60 15.22 -33.57 -15.41
C LEU A 60 13.75 -33.89 -15.05
N PRO A 61 13.47 -34.54 -13.90
CA PRO A 61 12.22 -35.25 -13.65
C PRO A 61 11.10 -34.33 -13.15
N LEU A 62 9.89 -34.53 -13.68
CA LEU A 62 8.65 -33.84 -13.28
C LEU A 62 8.18 -34.28 -11.88
N LEU A 63 8.03 -33.32 -10.95
CA LEU A 63 7.39 -33.50 -9.65
C LEU A 63 5.89 -33.81 -9.81
N SER A 64 5.40 -34.85 -9.12
CA SER A 64 4.05 -35.40 -9.31
C SER A 64 2.92 -34.56 -8.68
N SER A 65 1.76 -34.61 -9.32
CA SER A 65 0.53 -33.83 -9.08
C SER A 65 -0.17 -34.04 -7.74
N SER A 66 0.33 -34.93 -6.88
CA SER A 66 -0.31 -35.28 -5.60
C SER A 66 -0.04 -34.28 -4.48
N LYS A 67 1.12 -33.62 -4.46
CA LYS A 67 1.49 -32.65 -3.39
C LYS A 67 0.77 -31.30 -3.52
N SER A 68 0.35 -30.92 -4.73
CA SER A 68 -0.40 -29.67 -4.99
C SER A 68 -1.84 -29.69 -4.44
N LYS A 69 -2.50 -30.85 -4.48
CA LYS A 69 -3.87 -31.01 -3.94
C LYS A 69 -3.95 -30.92 -2.41
N ALA A 70 -2.87 -31.26 -1.71
CA ALA A 70 -2.80 -31.13 -0.25
C ALA A 70 -2.70 -29.66 0.20
N CYS A 71 -1.91 -28.85 -0.53
CA CYS A 71 -1.75 -27.42 -0.24
C CYS A 71 -3.06 -26.63 -0.41
N HIS A 72 -3.91 -27.05 -1.36
CA HIS A 72 -5.19 -26.38 -1.64
C HIS A 72 -6.24 -26.57 -0.53
N ARG A 73 -6.19 -27.68 0.23
CA ARG A 73 -7.13 -27.96 1.33
C ARG A 73 -6.76 -27.28 2.65
N SER A 74 -5.50 -26.92 2.87
CA SER A 74 -5.08 -26.23 4.10
C SER A 74 -5.43 -24.73 4.10
N ILE A 75 -5.50 -24.10 2.93
CA ILE A 75 -5.85 -22.68 2.78
C ILE A 75 -7.32 -22.41 3.11
N GLU A 76 -8.23 -23.35 2.83
CA GLU A 76 -9.67 -23.21 3.15
C GLU A 76 -10.00 -23.32 4.64
N ARG A 77 -9.05 -23.75 5.50
CA ARG A 77 -9.30 -24.00 6.93
C ARG A 77 -8.64 -23.01 7.89
N GLY A 78 -8.00 -21.95 7.39
CA GLY A 78 -7.46 -20.87 8.23
C GLY A 78 -6.40 -21.29 9.25
N ARG A 79 -5.80 -22.48 9.12
CA ARG A 79 -4.66 -22.92 9.94
C ARG A 79 -3.39 -22.78 9.12
N PHE A 80 -2.52 -21.88 9.55
CA PHE A 80 -1.16 -21.79 9.02
C PHE A 80 -0.37 -23.00 9.53
N ASP A 81 0.14 -23.80 8.61
CA ASP A 81 0.99 -24.95 8.89
C ASP A 81 2.44 -24.48 9.04
N ASP A 82 3.00 -24.65 10.24
CA ASP A 82 4.37 -24.26 10.59
C ASP A 82 5.45 -25.19 9.98
N SER A 83 5.05 -26.25 9.25
CA SER A 83 5.97 -27.21 8.62
C SER A 83 6.53 -26.80 7.24
N VAL A 84 6.11 -25.65 6.69
CA VAL A 84 6.62 -25.16 5.40
C VAL A 84 7.93 -24.39 5.62
N PRO A 85 9.08 -24.86 5.12
CA PRO A 85 10.35 -24.17 5.31
C PRO A 85 10.31 -22.79 4.65
N PRO A 86 10.88 -21.74 5.28
CA PRO A 86 10.93 -20.42 4.69
C PRO A 86 11.71 -20.47 3.37
N ILE A 87 11.14 -19.88 2.32
CA ILE A 87 11.88 -19.63 1.09
C ILE A 87 12.94 -18.59 1.42
N HIS A 88 14.19 -19.02 1.55
CA HIS A 88 15.33 -18.13 1.77
C HIS A 88 15.58 -17.27 0.52
N PHE A 89 14.89 -16.14 0.41
CA PHE A 89 15.43 -15.00 -0.32
C PHE A 89 16.32 -14.22 0.65
N LYS A 90 17.60 -14.05 0.33
CA LYS A 90 18.49 -13.15 1.07
C LYS A 90 17.84 -11.76 1.08
N PRO A 91 17.47 -11.21 2.25
CA PRO A 91 16.98 -9.85 2.30
C PRO A 91 18.17 -8.94 2.01
N GLN A 92 18.09 -8.13 0.95
CA GLN A 92 19.04 -7.04 0.74
C GLN A 92 18.76 -5.95 1.80
N THR A 93 19.29 -6.15 3.00
CA THR A 93 19.25 -5.17 4.12
C THR A 93 20.40 -4.18 4.08
N SER A 94 21.24 -4.20 3.06
CA SER A 94 22.09 -3.06 2.76
C SER A 94 21.18 -1.89 2.38
N ARG A 95 21.33 -0.74 3.04
CA ARG A 95 21.01 0.56 2.41
C ARG A 95 21.77 0.57 1.10
N VAL A 96 21.14 0.07 0.05
CA VAL A 96 21.63 0.23 -1.30
C VAL A 96 21.57 1.72 -1.44
N LYS A 97 22.73 2.39 -1.44
CA LYS A 97 22.86 3.63 -2.19
C LYS A 97 22.38 3.23 -3.57
N ILE A 98 21.09 3.48 -3.84
CA ILE A 98 20.58 3.50 -5.19
C ILE A 98 21.29 4.72 -5.75
N CYS A 99 22.54 4.52 -6.19
CA CYS A 99 23.11 5.37 -7.20
C CYS A 99 22.01 5.44 -8.25
N CYS A 100 21.54 6.66 -8.56
CA CYS A 100 20.79 6.85 -9.78
C CYS A 100 21.51 6.01 -10.84
N PRO A 101 20.81 5.16 -11.60
CA PRO A 101 21.36 4.76 -12.87
C PRO A 101 21.60 6.10 -13.56
N THR A 102 22.84 6.60 -13.54
CA THR A 102 23.27 7.62 -14.48
C THR A 102 22.86 7.02 -15.79
N TRP A 103 21.88 7.65 -16.43
CA TRP A 103 21.30 7.17 -17.66
C TRP A 103 22.46 6.88 -18.59
N ASP A 104 22.79 5.60 -18.75
CA ASP A 104 23.86 5.23 -19.63
C ASP A 104 23.28 5.52 -21.00
N LEU A 105 23.76 6.61 -21.61
CA LEU A 105 23.41 7.08 -22.95
C LEU A 105 23.58 5.97 -24.01
N SER A 106 24.23 4.85 -23.65
CA SER A 106 24.28 3.63 -24.45
C SER A 106 22.92 2.91 -24.60
N GLN A 107 21.98 3.06 -23.65
CA GLN A 107 20.73 2.29 -23.59
C GLN A 107 19.58 2.85 -24.45
N SER A 108 19.64 4.10 -24.95
CA SER A 108 18.57 4.64 -25.84
C SER A 108 18.76 4.30 -27.33
N ARG A 109 19.96 3.84 -27.72
CA ARG A 109 20.32 3.66 -29.14
C ARG A 109 19.45 2.64 -29.86
N ALA A 110 19.05 1.55 -29.19
CA ALA A 110 18.24 0.51 -29.83
C ALA A 110 16.84 1.02 -30.20
N LEU A 111 16.19 1.74 -29.28
CA LEU A 111 14.89 2.37 -29.51
C LEU A 111 14.99 3.46 -30.58
N GLU A 112 16.00 4.33 -30.53
CA GLU A 112 16.21 5.36 -31.54
C GLU A 112 16.49 4.78 -32.93
N THR A 113 17.28 3.71 -33.02
CA THR A 113 17.56 2.99 -34.28
C THR A 113 16.27 2.39 -34.85
N LEU A 114 15.42 1.81 -33.99
CA LEU A 114 14.12 1.28 -34.41
C LEU A 114 13.20 2.38 -34.93
N LEU A 115 13.14 3.53 -34.24
CA LEU A 115 12.34 4.68 -34.66
C LEU A 115 12.84 5.28 -35.99
N GLN A 116 14.16 5.42 -36.16
CA GLN A 116 14.79 5.83 -37.42
C GLN A 116 14.47 4.84 -38.55
N GLY A 117 14.54 3.53 -38.28
CA GLY A 117 14.21 2.49 -39.26
C GLY A 117 12.74 2.49 -39.70
N LEU A 118 11.86 3.12 -38.93
CA LEU A 118 10.45 3.37 -39.28
C LEU A 118 10.25 4.69 -40.04
N GLY A 119 11.31 5.47 -40.28
CA GLY A 119 11.24 6.76 -40.96
C GLY A 119 10.76 7.92 -40.07
N LEU A 120 10.85 7.78 -38.75
CA LEU A 120 10.45 8.84 -37.81
C LEU A 120 11.63 9.77 -37.49
N THR A 121 11.31 11.02 -37.15
CA THR A 121 12.29 11.98 -36.65
C THR A 121 12.85 11.53 -35.31
N VAL A 122 14.17 11.59 -35.16
CA VAL A 122 14.86 11.42 -33.88
C VAL A 122 15.84 12.59 -33.67
N PRO A 123 16.05 13.07 -32.43
CA PRO A 123 15.45 12.59 -31.18
C PRO A 123 13.92 12.75 -31.13
N ILE A 124 13.25 11.96 -30.29
CA ILE A 124 11.78 12.00 -30.14
C ILE A 124 11.36 13.44 -29.82
N PRO A 125 10.31 13.99 -30.48
CA PRO A 125 9.84 15.34 -30.20
C PRO A 125 9.61 15.58 -28.72
N ALA A 126 10.22 16.65 -28.18
CA ALA A 126 10.17 16.95 -26.76
C ALA A 126 8.96 17.82 -26.42
N PHE A 127 8.18 17.41 -25.43
CA PHE A 127 7.08 18.19 -24.85
C PHE A 127 7.25 18.27 -23.34
N SER A 128 6.97 19.43 -22.75
CA SER A 128 7.17 19.70 -21.32
C SER A 128 6.43 18.70 -20.42
N ALA A 129 5.24 18.26 -20.84
CA ALA A 129 4.36 17.35 -20.12
C ALA A 129 4.57 15.86 -20.46
N ALA A 130 5.48 15.53 -21.39
CA ALA A 130 5.74 14.16 -21.79
C ALA A 130 6.82 13.51 -20.91
N ASN A 131 6.61 12.26 -20.51
CA ASN A 131 7.62 11.46 -19.84
C ASN A 131 7.89 10.17 -20.62
N VAL A 132 8.59 10.29 -21.75
CA VAL A 132 8.96 9.17 -22.63
C VAL A 132 9.92 8.17 -21.97
N VAL A 133 10.55 8.55 -20.85
CA VAL A 133 11.47 7.68 -20.11
C VAL A 133 10.70 6.64 -19.29
N VAL A 134 9.56 7.03 -18.74
CA VAL A 134 8.73 6.22 -17.84
C VAL A 134 7.53 5.65 -18.57
N ASN A 135 6.93 6.43 -19.46
CA ASN A 135 5.67 6.12 -20.13
C ASN A 135 5.88 5.89 -21.64
N PRO A 136 5.87 4.65 -22.13
CA PRO A 136 6.07 4.36 -23.55
C PRO A 136 4.93 4.88 -24.45
N VAL A 137 3.74 5.11 -23.90
CA VAL A 137 2.62 5.73 -24.64
C VAL A 137 2.94 7.18 -25.00
N ASP A 138 3.78 7.86 -24.20
CA ASP A 138 4.16 9.23 -24.51
C ASP A 138 5.05 9.31 -25.76
N ILE A 139 5.72 8.23 -26.19
CA ILE A 139 6.42 8.18 -27.49
C ILE A 139 5.41 8.43 -28.61
N TYR A 140 4.30 7.70 -28.61
CA TYR A 140 3.21 7.88 -29.57
C TYR A 140 2.58 9.26 -29.46
N ARG A 141 2.29 9.72 -28.24
CA ARG A 141 1.69 11.05 -28.01
C ARG A 141 2.59 12.17 -28.49
N CYS A 142 3.91 12.07 -28.35
CA CYS A 142 4.86 13.07 -28.86
C CYS A 142 4.82 13.17 -30.38
N TYR A 143 4.88 12.05 -31.11
CA TYR A 143 4.81 12.07 -32.57
C TYR A 143 3.45 12.55 -33.08
N VAL A 144 2.35 12.12 -32.45
CA VAL A 144 1.01 12.62 -32.79
C VAL A 144 0.90 14.11 -32.50
N ALA A 145 1.39 14.57 -31.35
CA ALA A 145 1.37 15.99 -30.98
C ALA A 145 2.19 16.84 -31.94
N ASP A 146 3.34 16.36 -32.43
CA ASP A 146 4.15 17.09 -33.41
C ASP A 146 3.39 17.28 -34.74
N VAL A 147 2.73 16.23 -35.23
CA VAL A 147 1.88 16.31 -36.43
C VAL A 147 0.69 17.23 -36.23
N VAL A 148 0.00 17.14 -35.09
CA VAL A 148 -1.14 18.02 -34.78
C VAL A 148 -0.69 19.47 -34.64
N LYS A 149 0.48 19.71 -34.03
CA LYS A 149 1.06 21.06 -33.87
C LYS A 149 1.31 21.70 -35.23
N GLN A 150 1.87 20.94 -36.17
CA GLN A 150 2.11 21.41 -37.55
C GLN A 150 0.80 21.66 -38.31
N ALA A 151 -0.21 20.81 -38.12
CA ALA A 151 -1.49 20.93 -38.83
C ALA A 151 -2.42 22.02 -38.26
N ALA A 152 -2.34 22.29 -36.96
CA ALA A 152 -3.28 23.16 -36.24
C ALA A 152 -2.65 24.48 -35.77
N GLU A 153 -1.35 24.71 -36.01
CA GLU A 153 -0.59 25.91 -35.62
C GLU A 153 -0.83 26.34 -34.15
N CYS A 154 -0.84 25.36 -33.25
CA CYS A 154 -1.14 25.56 -31.83
C CYS A 154 0.11 25.40 -30.93
N GLY A 155 0.04 25.93 -29.71
CA GLY A 155 1.14 25.84 -28.74
C GLY A 155 1.35 24.40 -28.22
N GLU A 156 2.60 24.04 -27.96
CA GLU A 156 3.04 22.68 -27.61
C GLU A 156 2.24 22.03 -26.47
N ASP A 157 2.04 22.77 -25.37
CA ASP A 157 1.33 22.27 -24.19
C ASP A 157 -0.16 22.03 -24.50
N ILE A 158 -0.78 22.87 -25.33
CA ILE A 158 -2.19 22.72 -25.72
C ILE A 158 -2.34 21.46 -26.56
N THR A 159 -1.44 21.25 -27.52
CA THR A 159 -1.47 20.11 -28.43
C THR A 159 -1.30 18.79 -27.69
N PHE A 160 -0.28 18.69 -26.83
CA PHE A 160 -0.01 17.44 -26.11
C PHE A 160 -1.14 17.09 -25.12
N ASN A 161 -1.70 18.10 -24.43
CA ASN A 161 -2.81 17.91 -23.48
C ASN A 161 -4.17 17.68 -24.16
N ALA A 162 -4.29 17.92 -25.47
CA ALA A 162 -5.46 17.54 -26.25
C ALA A 162 -5.49 16.03 -26.56
N ILE A 163 -4.38 15.32 -26.40
CA ILE A 163 -4.26 13.88 -26.64
C ILE A 163 -4.30 13.13 -25.32
N GLU A 164 -5.37 12.37 -25.10
CA GLU A 164 -5.59 11.61 -23.86
C GLU A 164 -5.65 10.10 -24.13
N ARG A 165 -5.35 9.29 -23.10
CA ARG A 165 -5.61 7.85 -23.15
C ARG A 165 -7.11 7.61 -23.09
N THR A 166 -7.58 6.63 -23.86
CA THR A 166 -8.98 6.21 -23.80
C THR A 166 -9.22 5.29 -22.61
N GLN A 167 -10.47 5.25 -22.14
CA GLN A 167 -10.92 4.26 -21.15
C GLN A 167 -11.38 2.94 -21.81
N VAL A 168 -11.74 3.01 -23.09
CA VAL A 168 -12.30 1.89 -23.86
C VAL A 168 -11.51 1.77 -25.16
N LEU A 169 -10.89 0.59 -25.38
CA LEU A 169 -10.03 0.33 -26.54
C LEU A 169 -10.75 0.47 -27.90
N ALA A 170 -12.07 0.28 -27.92
CA ALA A 170 -12.90 0.50 -29.11
C ALA A 170 -12.89 1.96 -29.59
N HIS A 171 -12.47 2.91 -28.75
CA HIS A 171 -12.36 4.33 -29.08
C HIS A 171 -10.91 4.77 -29.41
N GLY A 172 -10.02 3.83 -29.69
CA GLY A 172 -8.59 4.09 -29.91
C GLY A 172 -7.76 3.75 -28.67
N ASP A 173 -6.44 3.76 -28.84
CA ASP A 173 -5.49 3.68 -27.74
C ASP A 173 -5.31 5.05 -27.08
N VAL A 174 -5.36 6.11 -27.91
CA VAL A 174 -5.44 7.51 -27.49
C VAL A 174 -6.50 8.23 -28.32
N VAL A 175 -6.99 9.35 -27.82
CA VAL A 175 -7.99 10.18 -28.49
C VAL A 175 -7.47 11.62 -28.55
N LEU A 176 -7.60 12.23 -29.72
CA LEU A 176 -7.39 13.66 -29.89
C LEU A 176 -8.74 14.39 -29.71
N ILE A 177 -8.78 15.29 -28.73
CA ILE A 177 -9.96 16.10 -28.43
C ILE A 177 -9.80 17.46 -29.14
N VAL A 178 -10.39 17.60 -30.33
CA VAL A 178 -10.22 18.77 -31.20
C VAL A 178 -10.65 20.07 -30.49
N ALA A 179 -11.72 20.02 -29.70
CA ALA A 179 -12.22 21.18 -28.95
C ALA A 179 -11.18 21.76 -27.97
N ARG A 180 -10.22 20.95 -27.48
CA ARG A 180 -9.16 21.43 -26.58
C ARG A 180 -8.08 22.24 -27.30
N LEU A 181 -7.97 22.11 -28.62
CA LEU A 181 -7.03 22.90 -29.42
C LEU A 181 -7.47 24.36 -29.59
N ARG A 182 -8.73 24.70 -29.26
CA ARG A 182 -9.29 26.06 -29.32
C ARG A 182 -9.13 26.72 -30.70
N LEU A 183 -9.30 25.93 -31.76
CA LEU A 183 -9.23 26.42 -33.13
C LEU A 183 -10.43 27.32 -33.45
N LYS A 184 -10.21 28.35 -34.27
CA LYS A 184 -11.28 29.26 -34.74
C LYS A 184 -12.23 28.60 -35.78
N GLY A 185 -12.00 27.33 -36.13
CA GLY A 185 -12.85 26.53 -37.03
C GLY A 185 -12.85 25.04 -36.64
N ASP A 186 -13.83 24.28 -37.15
CA ASP A 186 -14.17 22.92 -36.68
C ASP A 186 -13.32 21.78 -37.25
N SER A 187 -12.32 22.06 -38.10
CA SER A 187 -11.55 21.00 -38.75
C SER A 187 -10.04 21.20 -38.61
N ILE A 188 -9.38 20.25 -37.96
CA ILE A 188 -8.00 19.94 -38.27
C ILE A 188 -8.01 19.34 -39.69
N GLY A 189 -7.06 19.72 -40.53
CA GLY A 189 -6.89 19.10 -41.85
C GLY A 189 -6.63 17.59 -41.76
N GLN A 190 -6.36 16.93 -42.89
CA GLN A 190 -5.93 15.53 -42.84
C GLN A 190 -4.66 15.41 -41.97
N LEU A 191 -4.78 14.71 -40.84
CA LEU A 191 -3.63 14.29 -40.06
C LEU A 191 -2.78 13.37 -40.95
N PHE A 192 -1.51 13.71 -41.13
CA PHE A 192 -0.59 12.91 -41.91
C PHE A 192 -0.48 11.49 -41.33
N ALA A 193 -0.39 10.49 -42.20
CA ALA A 193 -0.21 9.10 -41.78
C ALA A 193 1.16 8.95 -41.11
N LEU A 194 1.17 8.60 -39.82
CA LEU A 194 2.38 8.18 -39.11
C LEU A 194 2.49 6.65 -39.16
N PRO A 195 3.69 6.07 -39.39
CA PRO A 195 3.89 4.63 -39.32
C PRO A 195 3.40 4.00 -38.01
N LEU A 196 3.53 4.74 -36.90
CA LEU A 196 3.16 4.30 -35.55
C LEU A 196 1.66 4.13 -35.33
N ILE A 197 0.81 4.77 -36.13
CA ILE A 197 -0.64 4.80 -35.91
C ILE A 197 -1.37 4.32 -37.16
N SER A 198 -2.50 3.66 -36.96
CA SER A 198 -3.45 3.43 -38.04
C SER A 198 -4.09 4.77 -38.42
N CYS A 199 -4.25 5.03 -39.71
CA CYS A 199 -4.74 6.32 -40.23
C CYS A 199 -6.01 6.75 -39.49
N PRO A 200 -5.99 7.89 -38.76
CA PRO A 200 -7.15 8.33 -38.00
C PRO A 200 -8.22 8.80 -38.98
N SER A 201 -9.31 8.05 -39.09
CA SER A 201 -10.52 8.58 -39.71
C SER A 201 -11.14 9.58 -38.74
N SER A 202 -11.47 10.80 -39.16
CA SER A 202 -12.84 11.32 -39.03
C SER A 202 -12.95 12.86 -39.11
N LYS A 203 -14.17 13.28 -39.48
CA LYS A 203 -14.75 14.62 -39.32
C LYS A 203 -15.49 14.73 -37.96
N SER A 204 -14.86 14.33 -36.85
CA SER A 204 -15.47 14.31 -35.50
C SER A 204 -14.68 15.17 -34.52
N VAL A 205 -15.34 15.68 -33.47
CA VAL A 205 -14.73 16.43 -32.36
C VAL A 205 -13.75 15.56 -31.56
N PHE A 206 -13.99 14.24 -31.55
CA PHE A 206 -13.10 13.24 -30.96
C PHE A 206 -12.54 12.37 -32.07
N ILE A 207 -11.22 12.46 -32.26
CA ILE A 207 -10.52 11.69 -33.29
C ILE A 207 -9.83 10.51 -32.58
N PRO A 208 -10.34 9.27 -32.72
CA PRO A 208 -9.71 8.10 -32.15
C PRO A 208 -8.42 7.78 -32.90
N ILE A 209 -7.37 7.43 -32.16
CA ILE A 209 -6.06 7.08 -32.70
C ILE A 209 -5.71 5.69 -32.21
N HIS A 210 -5.55 4.77 -33.15
CA HIS A 210 -5.16 3.40 -32.88
C HIS A 210 -3.67 3.23 -33.19
N PHE A 211 -2.95 2.55 -32.32
CA PHE A 211 -1.57 2.18 -32.55
C PHE A 211 -1.48 1.08 -33.60
N ASN A 212 -0.41 1.11 -34.39
CA ASN A 212 -0.16 0.09 -35.38
C ASN A 212 0.16 -1.25 -34.69
N GLU A 213 -0.70 -2.24 -34.87
CA GLU A 213 -0.62 -3.57 -34.24
C GLU A 213 0.67 -4.34 -34.61
N THR A 214 1.27 -4.04 -35.76
CA THR A 214 2.51 -4.68 -36.20
C THR A 214 3.74 -4.07 -35.52
N ILE A 215 3.72 -2.76 -35.26
CA ILE A 215 4.86 -2.02 -34.71
C ILE A 215 4.82 -2.00 -33.18
N LEU A 216 3.62 -1.94 -32.58
CA LEU A 216 3.43 -1.82 -31.14
C LEU A 216 4.21 -2.88 -30.34
N PRO A 217 4.15 -4.20 -30.66
CA PRO A 217 4.93 -5.19 -29.92
C PRO A 217 6.44 -4.97 -30.06
N ARG A 218 6.92 -4.60 -31.25
CA ARG A 218 8.36 -4.38 -31.50
C ARG A 218 8.90 -3.22 -30.66
N LEU A 219 8.16 -2.12 -30.62
CA LEU A 219 8.55 -0.93 -29.86
C LEU A 219 8.45 -1.18 -28.35
N ILE A 220 7.31 -1.69 -27.86
CA ILE A 220 7.06 -1.88 -26.42
C ILE A 220 7.94 -2.97 -25.84
N LEU A 221 8.15 -4.10 -26.53
CA LEU A 221 9.03 -5.16 -26.03
C LEU A 221 10.48 -4.69 -25.96
N THR A 222 10.96 -3.95 -26.97
CA THR A 222 12.31 -3.34 -26.92
C THR A 222 12.41 -2.37 -25.73
N TYR A 223 11.43 -1.48 -25.58
CA TYR A 223 11.36 -0.53 -24.48
C TYR A 223 11.41 -1.20 -23.09
N ILE A 224 10.66 -2.29 -22.91
CA ILE A 224 10.61 -3.08 -21.68
C ILE A 224 11.94 -3.83 -21.48
N PHE A 225 12.49 -4.45 -22.53
CA PHE A 225 13.70 -5.26 -22.45
C PHE A 225 14.94 -4.43 -22.11
N ASP A 226 14.99 -3.19 -22.62
CA ASP A 226 16.05 -2.23 -22.31
C ASP A 226 16.00 -1.83 -20.82
N ARG A 227 14.81 -1.60 -20.26
CA ARG A 227 14.63 -1.13 -18.87
C ARG A 227 14.59 -2.23 -17.83
N ARG A 228 14.15 -3.44 -18.19
CA ARG A 228 13.99 -4.59 -17.28
C ARG A 228 13.23 -4.21 -16.00
N HIS A 229 13.88 -4.33 -14.84
CA HIS A 229 13.32 -4.04 -13.52
C HIS A 229 13.01 -2.54 -13.32
N LEU A 230 13.56 -1.65 -14.14
CA LEU A 230 13.30 -0.21 -14.11
C LEU A 230 12.04 0.17 -14.92
N TYR A 231 11.44 -0.76 -15.65
CA TYR A 231 10.20 -0.48 -16.38
C TYR A 231 9.09 -0.06 -15.41
N GLY A 232 8.49 1.12 -15.67
CA GLY A 232 7.44 1.69 -14.83
C GLY A 232 7.93 2.41 -13.57
N GLN A 233 9.26 2.56 -13.38
CA GLN A 233 9.81 3.41 -12.32
C GLN A 233 9.97 4.85 -12.81
N ASP A 234 9.60 5.82 -11.97
CA ASP A 234 9.76 7.25 -12.22
C ASP A 234 10.62 7.89 -11.12
N MET A 235 11.93 7.86 -11.29
CA MET A 235 12.85 8.36 -10.27
C MET A 235 12.88 9.89 -10.16
N PHE A 236 12.29 10.62 -11.11
CA PHE A 236 12.34 12.08 -11.17
C PHE A 236 11.29 12.73 -10.28
N THR A 237 10.10 12.12 -10.15
CA THR A 237 9.00 12.67 -9.33
C THR A 237 9.38 12.84 -7.86
N GLY A 238 10.22 11.95 -7.35
CA GLY A 238 10.76 11.97 -5.99
C GLY A 238 11.89 12.96 -5.76
N LEU A 239 12.40 13.65 -6.77
CA LEU A 239 13.39 14.72 -6.59
C LEU A 239 12.74 15.98 -6.01
N ARG A 240 13.50 16.74 -5.22
CA ARG A 240 13.08 18.08 -4.75
C ARG A 240 13.02 19.08 -5.91
N ASP A 241 13.98 18.98 -6.82
CA ASP A 241 14.01 19.68 -8.09
C ASP A 241 14.19 18.65 -9.20
N ALA A 242 13.22 18.57 -10.12
CA ALA A 242 13.23 17.61 -11.22
C ALA A 242 14.40 17.85 -12.20
N LYS A 243 14.96 19.06 -12.23
CA LYS A 243 16.08 19.43 -13.12
C LYS A 243 17.44 19.29 -12.45
N ASN A 244 17.49 19.05 -11.13
CA ASN A 244 18.72 19.03 -10.36
C ASN A 244 18.72 17.86 -9.37
N GLU A 245 19.34 16.74 -9.75
CA GLU A 245 19.48 15.56 -8.89
C GLU A 245 20.22 15.87 -7.58
N ALA A 246 21.14 16.84 -7.58
CA ALA A 246 21.89 17.24 -6.39
C ALA A 246 21.03 17.95 -5.33
N ALA A 247 19.83 18.41 -5.70
CA ALA A 247 18.86 18.97 -4.74
C ALA A 247 18.33 17.90 -3.76
N GLY A 248 18.59 16.61 -4.03
CA GLY A 248 18.19 15.50 -3.18
C GLY A 248 16.72 15.08 -3.37
N ARG A 249 16.30 14.11 -2.56
CA ARG A 249 14.97 13.48 -2.67
C ARG A 249 13.98 14.07 -1.67
N LYS A 250 12.71 14.04 -2.06
CA LYS A 250 11.57 14.24 -1.17
C LYS A 250 11.48 13.04 -0.23
N LYS A 251 11.06 13.31 1.00
CA LYS A 251 10.90 12.29 2.04
C LYS A 251 9.42 12.04 2.29
N VAL A 252 9.05 10.77 2.50
CA VAL A 252 7.71 10.38 2.91
C VAL A 252 7.82 9.36 4.03
N ILE A 253 7.00 9.54 5.07
CA ILE A 253 6.84 8.56 6.14
C ILE A 253 5.55 7.80 5.85
N VAL A 254 5.64 6.48 5.81
CA VAL A 254 4.47 5.60 5.68
C VAL A 254 4.37 4.80 6.96
N GLU A 255 3.42 5.18 7.82
CA GLU A 255 3.05 4.47 9.03
C GLU A 255 1.96 3.46 8.71
N PHE A 256 2.16 2.19 9.11
CA PHE A 256 1.18 1.15 8.84
C PHE A 256 1.31 -0.11 9.68
N SER A 257 0.29 -0.96 9.56
CA SER A 257 0.06 -2.16 10.36
C SER A 257 -0.28 -1.83 11.82
N SER A 258 0.68 -1.25 12.55
CA SER A 258 0.53 -0.66 13.88
C SER A 258 -0.37 -1.46 14.83
N PRO A 259 -0.11 -2.77 15.00
CA PRO A 259 -0.92 -3.62 15.87
C PRO A 259 -0.70 -3.24 17.34
N ASN A 260 -1.70 -3.58 18.16
CA ASN A 260 -1.51 -3.60 19.61
C ASN A 260 -0.81 -4.91 19.99
N ILE A 261 0.38 -4.80 20.60
CA ILE A 261 1.24 -5.95 20.88
C ILE A 261 0.67 -6.90 21.94
N ALA A 262 -0.31 -6.46 22.73
CA ALA A 262 -1.03 -7.30 23.71
C ALA A 262 -2.17 -8.11 23.08
N LYS A 263 -2.40 -8.03 21.76
CA LYS A 263 -3.47 -8.73 21.05
C LYS A 263 -2.92 -9.56 19.90
N GLU A 264 -3.65 -10.61 19.54
CA GLU A 264 -3.32 -11.44 18.39
C GLU A 264 -3.40 -10.66 17.07
N PHE A 265 -2.45 -10.94 16.18
CA PHE A 265 -2.49 -10.44 14.82
C PHE A 265 -3.59 -11.17 14.03
N HIS A 266 -4.77 -10.56 13.94
CA HIS A 266 -5.88 -11.09 13.14
C HIS A 266 -5.95 -10.48 11.74
N ALA A 267 -6.81 -11.04 10.88
CA ALA A 267 -7.00 -10.64 9.47
C ALA A 267 -7.33 -9.14 9.27
N GLY A 268 -7.83 -8.45 10.29
CA GLY A 268 -8.11 -7.01 10.25
C GLY A 268 -6.83 -6.18 10.04
N HIS A 269 -5.72 -6.60 10.63
CA HIS A 269 -4.43 -5.91 10.46
C HIS A 269 -3.81 -6.15 9.08
N LEU A 270 -4.24 -7.18 8.34
CA LEU A 270 -3.70 -7.48 7.02
C LEU A 270 -3.96 -6.35 6.03
N ARG A 271 -5.13 -5.69 6.12
CA ARG A 271 -5.55 -4.61 5.20
C ARG A 271 -4.55 -3.45 5.19
N THR A 272 -4.28 -2.86 6.35
CA THR A 272 -3.35 -1.72 6.46
C THR A 272 -1.93 -2.19 6.11
N THR A 273 -1.57 -3.41 6.50
CA THR A 273 -0.26 -4.01 6.23
C THR A 273 0.06 -4.06 4.74
N ILE A 274 -0.81 -4.64 3.91
CA ILE A 274 -0.51 -4.82 2.47
C ILE A 274 -0.73 -3.55 1.65
N ILE A 275 -1.75 -2.75 1.97
CA ILE A 275 -2.07 -1.53 1.21
C ILE A 275 -0.94 -0.51 1.38
N CYS A 276 -0.51 -0.28 2.61
CA CYS A 276 0.54 0.69 2.86
C CYS A 276 1.92 0.16 2.46
N ALA A 277 2.17 -1.16 2.52
CA ALA A 277 3.36 -1.74 1.91
C ALA A 277 3.39 -1.47 0.39
N TYR A 278 2.28 -1.66 -0.32
CA TYR A 278 2.17 -1.29 -1.73
C TYR A 278 2.41 0.20 -1.96
N ILE A 279 1.82 1.09 -1.15
CA ILE A 279 2.05 2.54 -1.24
C ILE A 279 3.53 2.86 -1.02
N SER A 280 4.18 2.26 -0.01
CA SER A 280 5.61 2.48 0.25
C SER A 280 6.50 2.05 -0.93
N ASN A 281 6.17 0.93 -1.57
CA ASN A 281 6.86 0.46 -2.77
C ASN A 281 6.60 1.38 -3.97
N LEU A 282 5.38 1.88 -4.12
CA LEU A 282 5.02 2.84 -5.17
C LEU A 282 5.83 4.14 -5.03
N TYR A 283 5.86 4.72 -3.83
CA TYR A 283 6.67 5.92 -3.56
C TYR A 283 8.17 5.67 -3.79
N GLY A 284 8.68 4.50 -3.40
CA GLY A 284 10.06 4.10 -3.67
C GLY A 284 10.37 4.02 -5.17
N ASN A 285 9.47 3.42 -5.95
CA ASN A 285 9.55 3.37 -7.43
C ASN A 285 9.33 4.73 -8.09
N MET A 286 8.76 5.70 -7.37
CA MET A 286 8.66 7.10 -7.75
C MET A 286 9.88 7.92 -7.28
N GLY A 287 10.94 7.27 -6.80
CA GLY A 287 12.20 7.91 -6.41
C GLY A 287 12.19 8.64 -5.06
N TRP A 288 11.14 8.51 -4.24
CA TRP A 288 11.10 9.12 -2.91
C TRP A 288 12.00 8.40 -1.90
N ASP A 289 12.47 9.13 -0.89
CA ASP A 289 13.08 8.56 0.31
C ASP A 289 11.96 8.16 1.28
N VAL A 290 11.66 6.86 1.32
CA VAL A 290 10.52 6.30 2.05
C VAL A 290 10.98 5.73 3.38
N LEU A 291 10.40 6.22 4.47
CA LEU A 291 10.59 5.67 5.82
C LEU A 291 9.34 4.87 6.22
N LYS A 292 9.46 3.56 6.34
CA LYS A 292 8.39 2.66 6.77
C LYS A 292 8.43 2.51 8.29
N ILE A 293 7.40 3.01 8.96
CA ILE A 293 7.28 2.95 10.41
C ILE A 293 6.14 2.01 10.80
N ASN A 294 6.41 1.14 11.77
CA ASN A 294 5.37 0.42 12.49
C ASN A 294 5.17 1.12 13.83
N TYR A 295 4.04 1.79 14.03
CA TYR A 295 3.75 2.55 15.24
C TYR A 295 2.93 1.69 16.20
N LEU A 296 3.62 0.88 16.99
CA LEU A 296 2.99 -0.14 17.83
C LEU A 296 2.11 0.47 18.93
N GLY A 297 0.95 -0.15 19.14
CA GLY A 297 0.10 0.11 20.30
C GLY A 297 0.70 -0.56 21.55
N ASP A 298 1.81 -0.01 22.03
CA ASP A 298 2.68 -0.61 23.04
C ASP A 298 2.62 0.08 24.40
N TRP A 299 1.76 1.06 24.59
CA TRP A 299 1.61 1.81 25.84
C TRP A 299 0.14 1.87 26.24
N GLY A 300 -0.20 1.63 27.52
CA GLY A 300 -1.59 1.73 27.97
C GLY A 300 -2.03 0.67 28.97
N LYS A 301 -3.29 0.76 29.38
CA LYS A 301 -3.91 -0.12 30.40
C LYS A 301 -3.94 -1.60 29.99
N GLN A 302 -3.90 -1.91 28.69
CA GLN A 302 -3.75 -3.28 28.19
C GLN A 302 -2.45 -3.94 28.67
N PHE A 303 -1.37 -3.16 28.81
CA PHE A 303 -0.11 -3.63 29.37
C PHE A 303 -0.21 -3.87 30.87
N GLY A 304 -0.90 -2.98 31.59
CA GLY A 304 -1.22 -3.21 32.99
C GLY A 304 -1.95 -4.53 33.19
N LEU A 305 -2.89 -4.86 32.29
CA LEU A 305 -3.68 -6.09 32.39
C LEU A 305 -2.81 -7.32 32.12
N LEU A 306 -1.95 -7.26 31.08
CA LEU A 306 -0.99 -8.32 30.77
C LEU A 306 -0.01 -8.54 31.92
N ALA A 307 0.47 -7.48 32.57
CA ALA A 307 1.39 -7.57 33.69
C ALA A 307 0.75 -8.19 34.94
N VAL A 308 -0.50 -7.83 35.25
CA VAL A 308 -1.28 -8.49 36.31
C VAL A 308 -1.52 -9.96 35.97
N GLY A 309 -1.84 -10.25 34.71
CA GLY A 309 -1.95 -11.63 34.22
C GLY A 309 -0.64 -12.40 34.37
N TRP A 310 0.50 -11.77 34.09
CA TRP A 310 1.82 -12.36 34.25
C TRP A 310 2.14 -12.69 35.70
N GLN A 311 1.73 -11.85 36.65
CA GLN A 311 1.91 -12.16 38.08
C GLN A 311 1.09 -13.37 38.54
N LYS A 312 -0.10 -13.58 37.95
CA LYS A 312 -1.00 -14.68 38.33
C LYS A 312 -0.75 -15.99 37.56
N PHE A 313 -0.37 -15.90 36.29
CA PHE A 313 -0.31 -17.04 35.36
C PHE A 313 1.02 -17.14 34.58
N GLY A 314 1.94 -16.18 34.79
CA GLY A 314 3.24 -16.16 34.14
C GLY A 314 4.10 -17.35 34.56
N SER A 315 4.94 -17.81 33.64
CA SER A 315 5.86 -18.92 33.83
C SER A 315 7.09 -18.63 33.00
N GLU A 316 8.23 -18.52 33.67
CA GLU A 316 9.51 -18.24 33.02
C GLU A 316 9.91 -19.39 32.08
N GLU A 317 9.63 -20.64 32.48
CA GLU A 317 9.93 -21.82 31.68
C GLU A 317 9.13 -21.84 30.35
N LEU A 318 7.82 -21.60 30.42
CA LEU A 318 6.96 -21.59 29.23
C LEU A 318 7.31 -20.41 28.33
N PHE A 319 7.67 -19.28 28.92
CA PHE A 319 8.07 -18.11 28.17
C PHE A 319 9.40 -18.28 27.44
N GLN A 320 10.35 -19.04 27.98
CA GLN A 320 11.60 -19.34 27.27
C GLN A 320 11.37 -20.30 26.09
N LYS A 321 10.39 -21.22 26.21
CA LYS A 321 10.07 -22.21 25.16
C LYS A 321 9.20 -21.63 24.04
N GLU A 322 8.09 -21.00 24.40
CA GLU A 322 7.12 -20.44 23.45
C GLU A 322 6.64 -19.04 23.92
N PRO A 323 7.50 -18.00 23.86
CA PRO A 323 7.24 -16.70 24.48
C PRO A 323 5.90 -16.08 24.08
N GLN A 324 5.65 -16.01 22.77
CA GLN A 324 4.44 -15.37 22.23
C GLN A 324 3.17 -16.12 22.63
N LYS A 325 3.17 -17.45 22.49
CA LYS A 325 2.01 -18.29 22.80
C LYS A 325 1.67 -18.19 24.27
N HIS A 326 2.68 -18.25 25.14
CA HIS A 326 2.47 -18.11 26.57
C HIS A 326 1.95 -16.71 26.95
N LEU A 327 2.47 -15.64 26.33
CA LEU A 327 1.92 -14.28 26.54
C LEU A 327 0.45 -14.16 26.12
N LEU A 328 0.08 -14.75 24.98
CA LEU A 328 -1.31 -14.77 24.51
C LEU A 328 -2.21 -15.58 25.45
N ASP A 329 -1.74 -16.74 25.92
CA ASP A 329 -2.47 -17.58 26.88
C ASP A 329 -2.69 -16.85 28.20
N VAL A 330 -1.66 -16.19 28.73
CA VAL A 330 -1.73 -15.35 29.93
C VAL A 330 -2.73 -14.23 29.74
N TYR A 331 -2.66 -13.51 28.61
CA TYR A 331 -3.58 -12.43 28.28
C TYR A 331 -5.03 -12.92 28.20
N ALA A 332 -5.28 -14.03 27.52
CA ALA A 332 -6.61 -14.61 27.39
C ALA A 332 -7.20 -15.01 28.75
N LYS A 333 -6.41 -15.65 29.62
CA LYS A 333 -6.82 -16.04 30.98
C LYS A 333 -7.18 -14.83 31.83
N ILE A 334 -6.30 -13.82 31.90
CA ILE A 334 -6.58 -12.64 32.71
C ILE A 334 -7.73 -11.82 32.14
N ASN A 335 -7.87 -11.73 30.82
CA ASN A 335 -8.97 -11.02 30.19
C ASN A 335 -10.31 -11.72 30.47
N SER A 336 -10.35 -13.06 30.51
CA SER A 336 -11.55 -13.81 30.90
C SER A 336 -11.98 -13.51 32.35
N LEU A 337 -11.02 -13.35 33.26
CA LEU A 337 -11.30 -12.97 34.65
C LEU A 337 -11.67 -11.49 34.80
N PHE A 338 -11.13 -10.64 33.93
CA PHE A 338 -11.40 -9.20 33.93
C PHE A 338 -12.74 -8.83 33.29
N ASN A 339 -13.22 -9.63 32.34
CA ASN A 339 -14.45 -9.34 31.59
C ASN A 339 -15.66 -9.06 32.50
N PRO A 340 -15.97 -9.84 33.55
CA PRO A 340 -17.07 -9.54 34.46
C PRO A 340 -16.96 -8.16 35.14
N GLU A 341 -15.79 -7.80 35.69
CA GLU A 341 -15.56 -6.48 36.30
C GLU A 341 -15.70 -5.35 35.27
N LYS A 342 -15.20 -5.59 34.06
CA LYS A 342 -15.27 -4.63 32.94
C LYS A 342 -16.71 -4.39 32.48
N GLU A 343 -17.51 -5.45 32.32
CA GLU A 343 -18.91 -5.33 31.93
C GLU A 343 -19.74 -4.69 33.05
N ALA A 344 -19.45 -4.99 34.32
CA ALA A 344 -20.09 -4.32 35.45
C ALA A 344 -19.83 -2.81 35.46
N SER A 345 -18.57 -2.37 35.29
CA SER A 345 -18.23 -0.94 35.17
C SER A 345 -18.90 -0.29 33.96
N LYS A 346 -18.90 -0.99 32.81
CA LYS A 346 -19.55 -0.48 31.59
C LYS A 346 -21.06 -0.29 31.77
N ASN A 347 -21.76 -1.27 32.34
CA ASN A 347 -23.20 -1.20 32.57
C ASN A 347 -23.55 -0.10 33.57
N ALA A 348 -22.80 0.03 34.67
CA ALA A 348 -22.95 1.13 35.62
C ALA A 348 -22.80 2.49 34.91
N ARG A 349 -21.80 2.65 34.05
CA ARG A 349 -21.60 3.89 33.27
C ARG A 349 -22.74 4.19 32.30
N GLU A 350 -23.27 3.18 31.62
CA GLU A 350 -24.42 3.33 30.71
C GLU A 350 -25.70 3.70 31.47
N ASN A 351 -25.84 3.25 32.72
CA ASN A 351 -26.93 3.60 33.61
C ASN A 351 -26.74 4.95 34.34
N GLY A 352 -25.60 5.63 34.15
CA GLY A 352 -25.28 6.88 34.85
C GLY A 352 -24.90 6.70 36.33
N GLU A 353 -24.51 5.50 36.72
CA GLU A 353 -24.08 5.14 38.08
C GLU A 353 -22.58 5.43 38.29
N ASP A 354 -22.18 5.61 39.54
CA ASP A 354 -20.77 5.82 39.90
C ASP A 354 -19.96 4.52 39.78
N THR A 355 -18.99 4.50 38.87
CA THR A 355 -18.12 3.35 38.61
C THR A 355 -16.96 3.24 39.60
N SER A 356 -16.74 4.26 40.45
CA SER A 356 -15.53 4.38 41.30
C SER A 356 -15.33 3.19 42.24
N GLU A 357 -16.41 2.61 42.78
CA GLU A 357 -16.31 1.45 43.66
C GLU A 357 -15.85 0.19 42.92
N ILE A 358 -16.30 0.01 41.67
CA ILE A 358 -15.92 -1.13 40.82
C ILE A 358 -14.46 -0.97 40.36
N GLU A 359 -14.10 0.23 39.91
CA GLU A 359 -12.76 0.49 39.35
C GLU A 359 -11.64 0.60 40.40
N SER A 360 -12.00 0.79 41.68
CA SER A 360 -11.06 0.88 42.81
C SER A 360 -10.70 -0.46 43.44
N LYS A 361 -11.30 -1.57 42.97
CA LYS A 361 -11.06 -2.92 43.51
C LYS A 361 -10.66 -3.90 42.40
N GLY A 362 -10.25 -5.10 42.80
CA GLY A 362 -10.04 -6.24 41.90
C GLY A 362 -8.95 -6.03 40.83
N ILE A 363 -9.14 -6.70 39.69
CA ILE A 363 -8.21 -6.64 38.55
C ILE A 363 -8.18 -5.22 37.96
N TYR A 364 -9.30 -4.49 38.03
CA TYR A 364 -9.38 -3.10 37.59
C TYR A 364 -8.36 -2.19 38.28
N ALA A 365 -8.30 -2.27 39.61
CA ALA A 365 -7.35 -1.50 40.43
C ALA A 365 -5.91 -1.98 40.22
N GLU A 366 -5.66 -3.30 40.22
CA GLU A 366 -4.33 -3.87 39.98
C GLU A 366 -3.77 -3.43 38.62
N ARG A 367 -4.59 -3.45 37.57
CA ARG A 367 -4.24 -3.00 36.21
C ARG A 367 -3.87 -1.52 36.20
N ASN A 368 -4.70 -0.67 36.82
CA ASN A 368 -4.48 0.76 36.86
C ASN A 368 -3.23 1.12 37.66
N ALA A 369 -3.00 0.43 38.79
CA ALA A 369 -1.81 0.59 39.60
C ALA A 369 -0.55 0.21 38.82
N PHE A 370 -0.55 -0.92 38.09
CA PHE A 370 0.59 -1.28 37.25
C PHE A 370 0.81 -0.29 36.11
N PHE A 371 -0.25 0.16 35.45
CA PHE A 371 -0.14 1.16 34.39
C PHE A 371 0.49 2.47 34.90
N LYS A 372 0.03 2.94 36.07
CA LYS A 372 0.61 4.12 36.74
C LYS A 372 2.11 3.94 37.02
N LYS A 373 2.55 2.76 37.49
CA LYS A 373 3.98 2.48 37.68
C LYS A 373 4.80 2.61 36.39
N MET A 374 4.22 2.29 35.23
CA MET A 374 4.89 2.51 33.94
C MET A 374 4.95 4.00 33.57
N GLU A 375 3.88 4.76 33.83
CA GLU A 375 3.86 6.22 33.62
C GLU A 375 4.86 6.94 34.53
N ASP A 376 4.96 6.51 35.79
CA ASP A 376 5.94 6.96 36.77
C ASP A 376 7.37 6.44 36.47
N ARG A 377 7.54 5.68 35.39
CA ARG A 377 8.82 5.13 34.88
C ARG A 377 9.57 4.27 35.90
N GLU A 378 8.83 3.50 36.73
CA GLU A 378 9.45 2.58 37.68
C GLU A 378 10.30 1.51 36.95
N PRO A 379 11.56 1.27 37.36
CA PRO A 379 12.47 0.37 36.64
C PRO A 379 11.95 -1.06 36.46
N GLU A 380 11.25 -1.63 37.45
CA GLU A 380 10.71 -3.00 37.35
C GLU A 380 9.57 -3.08 36.32
N ALA A 381 8.66 -2.10 36.34
CA ALA A 381 7.54 -2.07 35.41
C ALA A 381 8.03 -1.89 33.96
N LEU A 382 8.99 -0.98 33.75
CA LEU A 382 9.59 -0.76 32.43
C LEU A 382 10.40 -1.96 31.92
N ARG A 383 11.11 -2.68 32.80
CA ARG A 383 11.81 -3.92 32.42
C ARG A 383 10.85 -4.98 31.92
N LEU A 384 9.74 -5.20 32.63
CA LEU A 384 8.74 -6.18 32.24
C LEU A 384 8.07 -5.80 30.90
N TRP A 385 7.68 -4.53 30.77
CA TRP A 385 7.12 -3.99 29.54
C TRP A 385 8.08 -4.17 28.35
N LYS A 386 9.33 -3.74 28.50
CA LYS A 386 10.34 -3.81 27.43
C LYS A 386 10.55 -5.24 26.97
N ARG A 387 10.63 -6.18 27.92
CA ARG A 387 10.75 -7.60 27.64
C ARG A 387 9.61 -8.13 26.76
N PHE A 388 8.36 -7.78 27.07
CA PHE A 388 7.20 -8.19 26.27
C PHE A 388 7.18 -7.52 24.90
N ARG A 389 7.54 -6.23 24.83
CA ARG A 389 7.67 -5.48 23.58
C ARG A 389 8.70 -6.10 22.65
N ASP A 390 9.91 -6.35 23.12
CA ASP A 390 11.03 -6.84 22.29
C ASP A 390 10.68 -8.18 21.63
N ILE A 391 10.10 -9.12 22.39
CA ILE A 391 9.66 -10.42 21.88
C ILE A 391 8.52 -10.30 20.87
N SER A 392 7.58 -9.39 21.10
CA SER A 392 6.51 -9.13 20.15
C SER A 392 7.08 -8.61 18.82
N ILE A 393 8.07 -7.71 18.87
CA ILE A 393 8.75 -7.16 17.69
C ILE A 393 9.46 -8.27 16.92
N GLU A 394 10.21 -9.16 17.57
CA GLU A 394 10.88 -10.29 16.90
C GLU A 394 9.90 -11.17 16.12
N ARG A 395 8.74 -11.49 16.73
CA ARG A 395 7.69 -12.23 16.05
C ARG A 395 7.10 -11.46 14.88
N TYR A 396 6.86 -10.16 15.04
CA TYR A 396 6.36 -9.32 13.98
C TYR A 396 7.33 -9.24 12.79
N ILE A 397 8.64 -9.10 13.02
CA ILE A 397 9.66 -9.11 11.96
C ILE A 397 9.50 -10.38 11.11
N SER A 398 9.41 -11.56 11.74
CA SER A 398 9.22 -12.82 11.00
C SER A 398 7.89 -12.86 10.23
N THR A 399 6.83 -12.32 10.81
CA THR A 399 5.48 -12.30 10.21
C THR A 399 5.44 -11.38 8.99
N TYR A 400 6.00 -10.18 9.10
CA TYR A 400 6.08 -9.22 8.00
C TYR A 400 7.04 -9.67 6.90
N ALA A 401 8.13 -10.35 7.25
CA ALA A 401 9.04 -10.93 6.27
C ALA A 401 8.34 -11.93 5.33
N ARG A 402 7.38 -12.72 5.85
CA ARG A 402 6.55 -13.63 5.02
C ARG A 402 5.67 -12.88 4.00
N LEU A 403 5.39 -11.60 4.23
CA LEU A 403 4.64 -10.72 3.34
C LEU A 403 5.56 -9.84 2.47
N ASN A 404 6.88 -10.12 2.45
CA ASN A 404 7.90 -9.27 1.82
C ASN A 404 7.93 -7.83 2.35
N ILE A 405 7.63 -7.65 3.64
CA ILE A 405 7.64 -6.36 4.31
C ILE A 405 8.79 -6.33 5.31
N ALA A 406 9.58 -5.27 5.23
CA ALA A 406 10.58 -4.90 6.24
C ALA A 406 10.32 -3.46 6.64
N PHE A 407 10.18 -3.21 7.94
CA PHE A 407 10.08 -1.86 8.49
C PHE A 407 11.47 -1.29 8.74
N ASP A 408 11.60 0.02 8.62
CA ASP A 408 12.83 0.74 8.95
C ASP A 408 12.88 1.06 10.44
N GLU A 409 11.72 1.27 11.07
CA GLU A 409 11.58 1.57 12.49
C GLU A 409 10.35 0.89 13.10
N TYR A 410 10.54 0.27 14.27
CA TYR A 410 9.48 -0.21 15.15
C TYR A 410 9.27 0.78 16.30
N SER A 411 8.52 1.83 16.01
CA SER A 411 8.14 2.88 16.96
C SER A 411 6.93 2.45 17.78
N GLY A 412 6.34 3.37 18.54
CA GLY A 412 5.10 3.11 19.28
C GLY A 412 4.66 4.27 20.14
N GLU A 413 3.48 4.11 20.75
CA GLU A 413 2.91 5.09 21.69
C GLU A 413 3.88 5.44 22.83
N SER A 414 4.65 4.46 23.29
CA SER A 414 5.69 4.63 24.31
C SER A 414 6.88 5.52 23.89
N ALA A 415 7.08 5.76 22.60
CA ALA A 415 8.17 6.58 22.09
C ALA A 415 7.87 8.09 22.23
N VAL A 416 6.59 8.45 22.42
CA VAL A 416 6.19 9.84 22.66
C VAL A 416 6.64 10.27 24.05
N ARG A 417 7.50 11.29 24.11
CA ARG A 417 8.03 11.78 25.38
C ARG A 417 7.05 12.73 26.07
N PRO A 418 6.94 12.71 27.41
CA PRO A 418 6.06 13.62 28.15
C PRO A 418 6.29 15.09 27.82
N GLU A 419 7.55 15.49 27.63
CA GLU A 419 7.90 16.89 27.34
C GLU A 419 7.36 17.35 25.97
N THR A 420 7.20 16.42 25.02
CA THR A 420 6.55 16.70 23.73
C THR A 420 5.07 16.96 23.92
N VAL A 421 4.40 16.19 24.76
CA VAL A 421 2.97 16.36 25.07
C VAL A 421 2.73 17.71 25.73
N GLU A 422 3.48 18.02 26.79
CA GLU A 422 3.41 19.31 27.50
C GLU A 422 3.66 20.50 26.57
N LYS A 423 4.64 20.37 25.66
CA LYS A 423 4.93 21.41 24.67
C LYS A 423 3.75 21.63 23.71
N VAL A 424 3.13 20.56 23.23
CA VAL A 424 1.96 20.65 22.33
C VAL A 424 0.78 21.27 23.08
N GLU A 425 0.49 20.83 24.30
CA GLU A 425 -0.57 21.40 25.13
C GLU A 425 -0.37 22.89 25.36
N ARG A 426 0.84 23.33 25.70
CA ARG A 426 1.15 24.76 25.87
C ARG A 426 0.87 25.56 24.60
N ILE A 427 1.34 25.08 23.44
CA ILE A 427 1.10 25.74 22.15
C ILE A 427 -0.39 25.85 21.86
N LEU A 428 -1.17 24.81 22.15
CA LEU A 428 -2.62 24.81 21.91
C LEU A 428 -3.37 25.75 22.86
N LYS A 429 -2.92 25.86 24.13
CA LYS A 429 -3.45 26.84 25.10
C LYS A 429 -3.12 28.28 24.69
N GLU A 430 -1.87 28.55 24.31
CA GLU A 430 -1.43 29.87 23.83
C GLU A 430 -2.21 30.33 22.59
N LYS A 431 -2.62 29.39 21.73
CA LYS A 431 -3.45 29.68 20.55
C LYS A 431 -4.95 29.78 20.85
N GLY A 432 -5.38 29.54 22.09
CA GLY A 432 -6.80 29.54 22.47
C GLY A 432 -7.61 28.44 21.79
N ILE A 433 -6.98 27.30 21.44
CA ILE A 433 -7.64 26.15 20.79
C ILE A 433 -7.99 25.06 21.82
N TYR A 434 -7.20 24.96 22.89
CA TYR A 434 -7.38 23.98 23.96
C TYR A 434 -8.02 24.64 25.17
N GLU A 435 -9.30 24.34 25.39
CA GLU A 435 -10.18 25.04 26.33
C GLU A 435 -10.68 24.12 27.43
N GLU A 436 -10.87 24.65 28.63
CA GLU A 436 -11.44 23.90 29.74
C GLU A 436 -12.97 23.94 29.68
N ASN A 437 -13.61 22.78 29.74
CA ASN A 437 -15.05 22.60 29.79
C ASN A 437 -15.38 21.53 30.84
N GLN A 438 -16.06 21.92 31.92
CA GLN A 438 -16.48 21.03 33.01
C GLN A 438 -15.33 20.20 33.61
N GLY A 439 -14.15 20.81 33.79
CA GLY A 439 -12.96 20.14 34.34
C GLY A 439 -12.24 19.21 33.36
N LEU A 440 -12.67 19.16 32.09
CA LEU A 440 -12.00 18.47 31.00
C LEU A 440 -11.42 19.50 30.03
N TRP A 441 -10.20 19.26 29.57
CA TRP A 441 -9.61 20.07 28.52
C TRP A 441 -9.96 19.46 27.16
N ILE A 442 -10.59 20.26 26.29
CA ILE A 442 -11.13 19.82 25.00
C ILE A 442 -10.71 20.77 23.87
N ILE A 443 -10.81 20.27 22.64
CA ILE A 443 -10.66 21.07 21.41
C ILE A 443 -12.00 21.00 20.68
N ASP A 444 -12.66 22.16 20.51
CA ASP A 444 -13.89 22.24 19.71
C ASP A 444 -13.53 22.49 18.23
N PHE A 445 -13.54 21.41 17.44
CA PHE A 445 -13.30 21.46 15.99
C PHE A 445 -14.39 22.20 15.19
N LYS A 446 -15.51 22.63 15.80
CA LYS A 446 -16.47 23.51 15.10
C LYS A 446 -16.10 24.98 15.22
N LYS A 447 -15.37 25.33 16.28
CA LYS A 447 -14.98 26.70 16.60
C LYS A 447 -13.75 27.15 15.80
N HIS A 448 -12.91 26.20 15.38
CA HIS A 448 -11.66 26.39 14.65
C HIS A 448 -11.69 25.59 13.35
#